data_AF-A0A947RNL0-F1
#
_entry.id   AF-A0A947RNL0-F1
#
_cell.length_a   1.000
_cell.length_b   1.000
_cell.length_c   1.000
_cell.angle_alpha   90.00
_cell.angle_beta   90.00
_cell.angle_gamma   90.00
#
_symmetry.space_group_name_H-M   'P 1'
#
loop_
_entity.id
_entity.type
_entity.pdbx_description
1 polymer ?
#
loop_
_entity_poly.entity_id
_entity_poly.type
_entity_poly.pdbx_seq_one_letter_code
_entity_poly.pdbx_strand_id
1 'polypeptide(L)'
;MENELKKYRLGNQPEKYELKEEYLGWTPIISGWEHLLFERTKNKSLVITDPKSKYKKTLFLHHFIIKDAFPLSFFGEERSKNWSHFAIVSENKDSEKFVIPLY
;
A
#
# COMPACT_ATOMS: atom_id res chain seq x y z
N MET A 1 0.73 -18.62 15.80
CA MET A 1 -0.53 -18.40 15.08
C MET A 1 -0.16 -18.08 13.66
N GLU A 2 -0.46 -18.99 12.73
CA GLU A 2 -0.37 -18.70 11.30
C GLU A 2 -1.33 -17.55 11.01
N ASN A 3 -0.80 -16.37 10.69
CA ASN A 3 -1.61 -15.31 10.12
C ASN A 3 -2.03 -15.79 8.74
N GLU A 4 -3.25 -16.32 8.62
CA GLU A 4 -3.90 -16.41 7.31
C GLU A 4 -3.78 -15.03 6.64
N LEU A 5 -3.05 -14.98 5.54
CA LEU A 5 -2.79 -13.76 4.79
C LEU A 5 -4.12 -13.22 4.27
N LYS A 6 -4.71 -12.27 5.00
CA LYS A 6 -5.99 -11.69 4.66
C LYS A 6 -5.86 -10.98 3.31
N LYS A 7 -6.60 -11.48 2.31
CA LYS A 7 -6.71 -10.86 0.99
C LYS A 7 -7.93 -9.93 0.97
N TYR A 8 -7.73 -8.72 0.46
CA TYR A 8 -8.76 -7.68 0.41
C TYR A 8 -9.08 -7.29 -1.03
N ARG A 9 -10.37 -7.02 -1.27
CA ARG A 9 -10.86 -6.46 -2.53
C ARG A 9 -10.93 -4.94 -2.37
N LEU A 10 -10.38 -4.21 -3.32
CA LEU A 10 -10.40 -2.74 -3.33
C LEU A 10 -11.65 -2.26 -4.07
N GLY A 11 -12.64 -1.75 -3.33
CA GLY A 11 -13.93 -1.34 -3.86
C GLY A 11 -14.56 -2.40 -4.78
N ASN A 12 -14.88 -2.00 -6.02
CA ASN A 12 -15.49 -2.87 -7.02
C ASN A 12 -14.48 -3.62 -7.92
N GLN A 13 -13.17 -3.50 -7.70
CA GLN A 13 -12.17 -4.15 -8.57
C GLN A 13 -12.25 -5.68 -8.49
N PRO A 14 -12.09 -6.43 -9.60
CA PRO A 14 -12.22 -7.88 -9.59
C PRO A 14 -11.10 -8.60 -8.82
N GLU A 15 -9.93 -7.97 -8.71
CA GLU A 15 -8.74 -8.54 -8.09
C GLU A 15 -8.79 -8.45 -6.55
N LYS A 16 -8.21 -9.46 -5.89
CA LYS A 16 -7.96 -9.48 -4.44
C LYS A 16 -6.46 -9.40 -4.20
N TYR A 17 -6.06 -8.59 -3.23
CA TYR A 17 -4.65 -8.37 -2.91
C TYR A 17 -4.37 -8.75 -1.48
N GLU A 18 -3.21 -9.37 -1.24
CA GLU A 18 -2.68 -9.51 0.11
C GLU A 18 -2.31 -8.13 0.66
N LEU A 19 -2.67 -7.87 1.92
CA LEU A 19 -2.24 -6.69 2.63
C LEU A 19 -1.02 -7.01 3.50
N LYS A 20 0.09 -6.33 3.25
CA LYS A 20 1.32 -6.48 4.04
C LYS A 20 1.44 -5.39 5.10
N GLU A 21 0.91 -5.68 6.29
CA GLU A 21 0.89 -4.74 7.43
C GLU A 21 2.28 -4.41 8.00
N GLU A 22 3.31 -5.19 7.63
CA GLU A 22 4.71 -4.93 8.01
C GLU A 22 5.24 -3.56 7.53
N TYR A 23 4.62 -2.98 6.49
CA TYR A 23 4.95 -1.66 5.96
C TYR A 23 4.19 -0.52 6.63
N LEU A 24 3.37 -0.81 7.64
CA LEU A 24 2.62 0.23 8.33
C LEU A 24 3.55 1.30 8.91
N GLY A 25 3.29 2.56 8.57
CA GLY A 25 4.06 3.71 9.01
C GLY A 25 5.30 3.97 8.15
N TRP A 26 5.55 3.16 7.12
CA TRP A 26 6.60 3.45 6.16
C TRP A 26 6.19 4.58 5.23
N THR A 27 7.17 5.38 4.81
CA THR A 27 6.94 6.56 3.97
C THR A 27 7.67 6.47 2.64
N PRO A 28 7.07 6.92 1.53
CA PRO A 28 7.78 7.12 0.27
C PRO A 28 8.93 8.13 0.40
N ILE A 29 10.09 7.82 -0.17
CA ILE A 29 11.24 8.74 -0.31
C ILE A 29 11.18 9.45 -1.67
N ILE A 30 10.03 10.05 -1.98
CA ILE A 30 9.84 10.85 -3.19
C ILE A 30 9.23 12.18 -2.78
N SER A 31 9.84 13.29 -3.23
CA SER A 31 9.28 14.63 -3.03
C SER A 31 7.95 14.75 -3.77
N GLY A 32 6.92 15.24 -3.08
CA GLY A 32 5.59 15.43 -3.65
C GLY A 32 4.89 14.11 -4.00
N TRP A 33 5.14 13.03 -3.25
CA TRP A 33 4.47 11.76 -3.49
C TRP A 33 2.94 11.87 -3.33
N GLU A 34 2.45 12.84 -2.55
CA GLU A 34 1.02 13.12 -2.43
C GLU A 34 0.39 13.51 -3.77
N HIS A 35 1.14 14.16 -4.67
CA HIS A 35 0.66 14.46 -6.03
C HIS A 35 0.49 13.19 -6.87
N LEU A 36 1.24 12.13 -6.55
CA LEU A 36 1.13 10.85 -7.26
C LEU A 36 -0.19 10.12 -6.95
N LEU A 37 -0.87 10.47 -5.85
CA LEU A 37 -2.21 9.95 -5.53
C LEU A 37 -3.26 10.36 -6.57
N PHE A 38 -3.08 11.54 -7.17
CA PHE A 38 -4.02 12.09 -8.17
C PHE A 38 -3.70 11.62 -9.59
N GLU A 39 -2.46 11.21 -9.84
CA GLU A 39 -2.07 10.62 -11.11
C GLU A 39 -2.48 9.14 -11.12
N ARG A 40 -3.59 8.84 -11.79
CA ARG A 40 -4.26 7.52 -11.84
C ARG A 40 -3.39 6.32 -12.27
N THR A 41 -2.12 6.50 -12.64
CA THR A 41 -1.23 5.38 -13.02
C THR A 41 0.23 5.75 -12.84
N LYS A 42 0.99 4.99 -12.03
CA LYS A 42 2.46 5.13 -12.02
C LYS A 42 3.17 3.78 -11.86
N ASN A 43 3.35 3.11 -13.00
CA ASN A 43 4.26 2.00 -13.28
C ASN A 43 5.73 2.41 -13.09
N LYS A 44 6.17 2.61 -11.85
CA LYS A 44 7.50 3.17 -11.54
C LYS A 44 8.09 2.53 -10.29
N SER A 45 9.40 2.63 -10.12
CA SER A 45 10.04 2.27 -8.85
C SER A 45 9.64 3.25 -7.74
N LEU A 46 9.19 2.70 -6.62
CA LEU A 46 8.86 3.39 -5.39
C LEU A 46 9.85 2.95 -4.32
N VAL A 47 10.59 3.91 -3.77
CA VAL A 47 11.44 3.68 -2.60
C VAL A 47 10.66 4.09 -1.36
N ILE A 48 10.51 3.18 -0.40
CA ILE A 48 9.91 3.43 0.90
C ILE A 48 10.95 3.28 2.00
N THR A 49 10.77 4.00 3.11
CA THR A 49 11.63 3.90 4.29
C THR A 49 10.82 3.61 5.54
N ASP A 50 11.36 2.75 6.40
CA ASP A 50 10.92 2.64 7.78
C ASP A 50 11.43 3.87 8.56
N PRO A 51 10.56 4.69 9.16
CA PRO A 51 11.00 5.86 9.92
C PRO A 51 11.81 5.50 11.17
N LYS A 52 11.61 4.29 11.75
CA LYS A 52 12.28 3.83 12.98
C LYS A 52 13.69 3.34 12.70
N SER A 53 13.84 2.38 11.79
CA SER A 53 15.15 1.77 11.48
C SER A 53 15.94 2.48 10.39
N LYS A 54 15.32 3.41 9.64
CA LYS A 54 15.86 4.01 8.41
C LYS A 54 16.17 3.01 7.31
N TYR A 55 15.69 1.76 7.43
CA TYR A 55 15.79 0.78 6.38
C TYR A 55 14.97 1.20 5.17
N LYS A 56 15.51 0.97 3.96
CA LYS A 56 14.88 1.36 2.71
C LYS A 56 14.53 0.11 1.91
N LYS A 57 13.34 0.09 1.31
CA LYS A 57 12.93 -0.94 0.35
C LYS A 57 12.51 -0.29 -0.96
N THR A 58 12.90 -0.90 -2.08
CA THR A 58 12.44 -0.50 -3.41
C THR A 58 11.40 -1.50 -3.89
N LEU A 59 10.25 -1.00 -4.31
CA LEU A 59 9.13 -1.77 -4.84
C LEU A 59 8.70 -1.18 -6.18
N PHE A 60 8.06 -1.97 -7.03
CA PHE A 60 7.42 -1.46 -8.23
C PHE A 60 5.98 -1.03 -7.89
N LEU A 61 5.71 0.27 -7.99
CA LEU A 61 4.39 0.85 -7.84
C LEU A 61 3.58 0.59 -9.11
N HIS A 62 2.35 0.10 -8.92
CA HIS A 62 1.34 0.03 -9.97
C HIS A 62 0.35 1.18 -9.82
N HIS A 63 -0.15 1.38 -8.60
CA HIS A 63 -1.23 2.32 -8.33
C HIS A 63 -1.22 2.80 -6.88
N PHE A 64 -1.47 4.09 -6.67
CA PHE A 64 -1.81 4.62 -5.35
C PHE A 64 -3.31 4.54 -5.12
N ILE A 65 -3.71 4.24 -3.90
CA ILE A 65 -5.12 4.12 -3.51
C ILE A 65 -5.36 5.10 -2.37
N ILE A 66 -6.36 5.97 -2.53
CA ILE A 66 -6.87 6.79 -1.45
C ILE A 66 -7.74 5.95 -0.51
N LYS A 67 -7.76 6.31 0.78
CA LYS A 67 -8.48 5.61 1.85
C LYS A 67 -9.91 5.20 1.48
N ASP A 68 -10.64 6.06 0.76
CA ASP A 68 -12.05 5.86 0.40
C ASP A 68 -12.29 4.71 -0.59
N ALA A 69 -11.25 4.18 -1.24
CA ALA A 69 -11.36 3.03 -2.12
C ALA A 69 -11.22 1.68 -1.38
N PHE A 70 -10.93 1.69 -0.08
CA PHE A 70 -10.98 0.50 0.78
C PHE A 70 -12.39 0.26 1.34
N PRO A 71 -12.84 -1.01 1.50
CA PRO A 71 -14.15 -1.30 2.08
C PRO A 71 -14.29 -0.68 3.47
N LEU A 72 -15.44 -0.06 3.78
CA LEU A 72 -15.70 0.51 5.11
C LEU A 72 -15.53 -0.51 6.25
N SER A 73 -15.78 -1.79 5.99
CA SER A 73 -15.54 -2.90 6.93
C SER A 73 -14.06 -3.03 7.34
N PHE A 74 -13.13 -2.55 6.50
CA PHE A 74 -11.70 -2.53 6.76
C PHE A 74 -11.32 -1.48 7.81
N PHE A 75 -12.02 -0.34 7.84
CA PHE A 75 -11.74 0.75 8.76
C PHE A 75 -12.45 0.66 10.12
N GLY A 76 -13.32 -0.33 10.30
CA GLY A 76 -13.90 -0.66 11.61
C GLY A 76 -12.89 -1.31 12.57
N GLU A 77 -11.75 -1.77 12.06
CA GLU A 77 -10.70 -2.40 12.87
C GLU A 77 -9.80 -1.32 13.50
N GLU A 78 -9.59 -1.35 14.82
CA GLU A 78 -8.80 -0.32 15.53
C GLU A 78 -7.42 -0.07 14.92
N ARG A 79 -6.79 -1.12 14.39
CA ARG A 79 -5.47 -1.07 13.75
C ARG A 79 -5.39 -0.17 12.52
N SER A 80 -6.51 0.05 11.83
CA SER A 80 -6.59 0.83 10.59
C SER A 80 -6.76 2.35 10.82
N LYS A 81 -7.00 2.78 12.07
CA LYS A 81 -7.31 4.18 12.42
C LYS A 81 -6.25 5.17 11.94
N ASN A 82 -4.98 4.74 11.92
CA ASN A 82 -3.85 5.59 11.57
C ASN A 82 -3.49 5.56 10.08
N TRP A 83 -4.12 4.71 9.26
CA TRP A 83 -3.67 4.51 7.87
C TRP A 83 -4.33 5.55 6.98
N SER A 84 -3.52 6.36 6.31
CA SER A 84 -4.03 7.43 5.46
C SER A 84 -4.01 7.07 3.97
N HIS A 85 -3.04 6.26 3.53
CA HIS A 85 -2.85 5.91 2.12
C HIS A 85 -2.44 4.46 1.93
N PHE A 86 -2.68 3.94 0.73
CA PHE A 86 -2.26 2.60 0.34
C PHE A 86 -1.64 2.62 -1.05
N ALA A 87 -0.81 1.62 -1.33
CA ALA A 87 -0.23 1.43 -2.66
C ALA A 87 -0.34 -0.03 -3.08
N ILE A 88 -0.78 -0.25 -4.33
CA ILE A 88 -0.63 -1.52 -5.03
C ILE A 88 0.78 -1.57 -5.58
N VAL A 89 1.55 -2.52 -5.09
CA VAL A 89 2.98 -2.66 -5.38
C VAL A 89 3.31 -4.12 -5.68
N SER A 90 4.54 -4.36 -6.12
CA SER A 90 5.09 -5.68 -6.40
C SER A 90 6.62 -5.60 -6.28
N GLU A 91 7.31 -6.74 -6.18
CA GLU A 91 8.78 -6.74 -6.11
C GLU A 91 9.42 -6.26 -7.44
N ASN A 92 8.75 -6.50 -8.58
CA ASN A 92 9.10 -5.97 -9.89
C ASN A 92 7.84 -5.89 -10.79
N LYS A 93 7.96 -5.33 -12.00
CA LYS A 93 6.84 -5.07 -12.91
C LYS A 93 5.92 -6.27 -13.18
N ASP A 94 6.47 -7.48 -13.20
CA ASP A 94 5.78 -8.71 -13.63
C ASP A 94 5.46 -9.65 -12.46
N SER A 95 5.81 -9.26 -11.23
CA SER A 95 5.54 -10.04 -10.01
C SER A 95 4.10 -9.92 -9.51
N GLU A 96 3.70 -10.85 -8.63
CA GLU A 96 2.41 -10.80 -7.94
C GLU A 96 2.25 -9.47 -7.19
N LYS A 97 1.07 -8.86 -7.35
CA LYS A 97 0.72 -7.59 -6.74
C LYS A 97 0.22 -7.80 -5.32
N PHE A 98 0.64 -6.92 -4.43
CA PHE A 98 0.15 -6.84 -3.07
C PHE A 98 -0.10 -5.38 -2.68
N VAL A 99 -0.83 -5.17 -1.59
CA VAL A 99 -1.10 -3.84 -1.06
C VAL A 99 -0.27 -3.62 0.18
N ILE A 100 0.31 -2.42 0.27
CA ILE A 100 0.96 -1.94 1.49
C ILE A 100 0.17 -0.75 2.06
N PRO A 101 -0.04 -0.69 3.38
CA PRO A 101 -0.43 0.55 4.03
C PRO A 101 0.80 1.46 4.06
N LEU A 102 0.59 2.74 3.77
CA LEU A 102 1.56 3.80 4.02
C LEU A 102 1.09 4.61 5.23
N TYR A 103 1.93 5.55 5.67
CA TYR A 103 1.71 6.42 6.83
C TYR A 103 0.25 6.67 7.19
#